data_AF-A0A9J6BTP4-F1
#
_entry.id   AF-A0A9J6BTP4-F1
#
_cell.length_a   1.000
_cell.length_b   1.000
_cell.length_c   1.000
_cell.angle_alpha   90.00
_cell.angle_beta   90.00
_cell.angle_gamma   90.00
#
_symmetry.space_group_name_H-M   'P 1'
#
loop_
_entity.id
_entity.type
_entity.pdbx_description
1 polymer ?
#
loop_
_entity_poly.entity_id
_entity_poly.type
_entity_poly.pdbx_seq_one_letter_code
_entity_poly.pdbx_strand_id
1 'polypeptide(L)'
;METETILLISDESEPEDSTTNRRRAEEQDPLEGKRNLRKKKPKIDNDRKDQMPTTSDKKDDENQEPAKIDPIEYETDTRYEILTTLEGACFQSRFPYDKMTTYEIVAFPEFTKKTTIEQRRIYLGIRNRILKMWLENVKQQLTYDFVVKNIEKPFDIDPVLIKRIFTFLERYGYINYGIFTKLEEIKEKRREKIIVIGAGISGLIAAQKLQSFGFEVIVLEARDRVGGRVATFRKSNYIADLGAMVVTGIYGNPITILAKQLDLELKKIKAQCPLFGSNGKLISKSKDEIMELEFNKILECTSYLSHVLDFNYADNTPISLGQAIEWIIKLQEKKIKMKKINYLKNIKEIQQEVISNEQAIADINSDILVLKDNLMQILDHQKVADDEENRLRLEFKKREIIRDLTKKRKEKNDKKKRNQELDAKLKELDEPPSDVYLSSEDRAILDWHLANLEFANATPLQNLSLKHWDQDDDFEFIGHHTTGEYTL
;
A
#
# COMPACT_ATOMS: atom_id res chain seq x y z
N MET A 1 -16.52 -44.49 32.68
CA MET A 1 -17.77 -44.29 31.94
C MET A 1 -18.10 -42.82 32.05
N GLU A 2 -17.67 -42.04 31.07
CA GLU A 2 -18.23 -40.74 30.70
C GLU A 2 -17.63 -40.45 29.33
N THR A 3 -18.51 -40.44 28.34
CA THR A 3 -18.25 -40.51 26.91
C THR A 3 -18.04 -39.11 26.34
N GLU A 4 -16.90 -38.91 25.67
CA GLU A 4 -16.62 -37.76 24.81
C GLU A 4 -17.51 -37.80 23.56
N THR A 5 -18.30 -36.74 23.35
CA THR A 5 -19.07 -36.54 22.12
C THR A 5 -18.25 -35.69 21.15
N ILE A 6 -17.68 -36.35 20.15
CA ILE A 6 -17.01 -35.75 18.99
C ILE A 6 -18.10 -35.27 18.02
N LEU A 7 -18.20 -33.96 17.78
CA LEU A 7 -19.03 -33.39 16.72
C LEU A 7 -18.20 -33.24 15.43
N LEU A 8 -18.40 -34.19 14.52
CA LEU A 8 -18.07 -34.08 13.10
C LEU A 8 -19.20 -33.32 12.41
N ILE A 9 -18.88 -32.23 11.70
CA ILE A 9 -19.80 -31.58 10.76
C ILE A 9 -19.22 -31.75 9.36
N SER A 10 -19.94 -32.51 8.55
CA SER A 10 -19.71 -32.82 7.15
C SER A 10 -20.14 -31.68 6.24
N ASP A 11 -19.35 -31.48 5.19
CA ASP A 11 -19.67 -30.72 3.97
C ASP A 11 -20.89 -31.32 3.23
N GLU A 12 -21.49 -30.47 2.41
CA GLU A 12 -22.55 -30.70 1.40
C GLU A 12 -24.00 -30.40 1.81
N SER A 13 -24.47 -29.18 1.51
CA SER A 13 -25.72 -28.95 0.75
C SER A 13 -25.96 -27.45 0.47
N GLU A 14 -26.08 -27.11 -0.81
CA GLU A 14 -26.80 -25.94 -1.35
C GLU A 14 -27.91 -26.48 -2.27
N PRO A 15 -28.92 -25.68 -2.68
CA PRO A 15 -29.60 -24.61 -1.95
C PRO A 15 -31.15 -24.76 -2.05
N GLU A 16 -31.92 -24.21 -1.09
CA GLU A 16 -33.36 -23.99 -1.28
C GLU A 16 -33.73 -22.51 -1.16
N ASP A 17 -34.43 -22.07 -2.20
CA ASP A 17 -35.13 -20.80 -2.38
C ASP A 17 -36.07 -20.47 -1.21
N SER A 18 -35.91 -19.28 -0.62
CA SER A 18 -37.05 -18.61 0.01
C SER A 18 -36.96 -17.09 -0.15
N THR A 19 -37.82 -16.62 -1.05
CA THR A 19 -38.10 -15.22 -1.32
C THR A 19 -38.82 -14.58 -0.13
N THR A 20 -38.16 -13.66 0.57
CA THR A 20 -38.85 -12.69 1.44
C THR A 20 -38.37 -11.27 1.15
N ASN A 21 -39.28 -10.52 0.52
CA ASN A 21 -39.18 -9.10 0.22
C ASN A 21 -38.92 -8.26 1.48
N ARG A 22 -37.69 -7.77 1.64
CA ARG A 22 -37.40 -6.55 2.42
C ARG A 22 -36.83 -5.51 1.46
N ARG A 23 -37.63 -4.47 1.21
CA ARG A 23 -37.26 -3.28 0.43
C ARG A 23 -35.99 -2.65 1.02
N ARG A 24 -34.85 -2.80 0.35
CA ARG A 24 -33.67 -1.95 0.53
C ARG A 24 -33.88 -0.68 -0.30
N ALA A 25 -33.67 0.48 0.32
CA ALA A 25 -33.49 1.72 -0.40
C ALA A 25 -32.18 1.61 -1.20
N GLU A 26 -32.26 1.85 -2.50
CA GLU A 26 -31.09 1.96 -3.38
C GLU A 26 -30.37 3.28 -3.09
N GLU A 27 -29.39 3.25 -2.19
CA GLU A 27 -28.27 4.20 -2.24
C GLU A 27 -27.25 3.63 -3.23
N GLN A 28 -27.26 4.17 -4.46
CA GLN A 28 -26.22 3.90 -5.44
C GLN A 28 -24.91 4.57 -4.98
N ASP A 29 -23.92 3.74 -4.69
CA ASP A 29 -22.52 4.12 -4.51
C ASP A 29 -21.99 4.78 -5.80
N PRO A 30 -21.54 6.05 -5.79
CA PRO A 30 -21.05 6.75 -6.98
C PRO A 30 -19.68 6.27 -7.51
N LEU A 31 -19.05 5.26 -6.90
CA LEU A 31 -17.63 4.92 -7.15
C LEU A 31 -17.36 3.73 -8.07
N GLU A 32 -18.38 3.09 -8.65
CA GLU A 32 -18.17 1.93 -9.55
C GLU A 32 -17.47 2.25 -10.89
N GLY A 33 -17.31 3.53 -11.25
CA GLY A 33 -16.77 3.94 -12.55
C GLY A 33 -15.26 4.14 -12.66
N LYS A 34 -14.48 4.06 -11.57
CA LYS A 34 -13.04 4.47 -11.59
C LYS A 34 -12.01 3.33 -11.53
N ARG A 35 -12.41 2.05 -11.57
CA ARG A 35 -11.47 0.91 -11.47
C ARG A 35 -10.68 0.58 -12.76
N ASN A 36 -10.90 1.26 -13.89
CA ASN A 36 -10.31 0.88 -15.19
C ASN A 36 -9.25 1.82 -15.79
N LEU A 37 -8.61 2.71 -15.01
CA LEU A 37 -7.52 3.58 -15.50
C LEU A 37 -6.15 3.30 -14.89
N ARG A 38 -5.85 2.03 -14.58
CA ARG A 38 -4.49 1.58 -14.24
C ARG A 38 -4.04 0.51 -15.21
N LYS A 39 -3.29 0.92 -16.24
CA LYS A 39 -2.19 0.20 -16.95
C LYS A 39 -2.00 0.78 -18.36
N LYS A 40 -0.88 1.47 -18.57
CA LYS A 40 -0.08 1.40 -19.81
C LYS A 40 1.34 1.92 -19.52
N LYS A 41 2.27 1.00 -19.24
CA LYS A 41 3.71 1.27 -19.38
C LYS A 41 4.07 1.26 -20.88
N PRO A 42 5.04 2.07 -21.34
CA PRO A 42 5.46 2.06 -22.74
C PRO A 42 6.22 0.76 -23.08
N LYS A 43 5.97 0.24 -24.28
CA LYS A 43 6.71 -0.90 -24.88
C LYS A 43 8.08 -0.39 -25.36
N ILE A 44 9.14 -1.11 -24.99
CA ILE A 44 10.47 -0.98 -25.60
C ILE A 44 10.63 -2.21 -26.49
N ASP A 45 10.74 -1.99 -27.80
CA ASP A 45 11.07 -3.01 -28.79
C ASP A 45 12.56 -3.36 -28.70
N ASN A 46 12.87 -4.65 -28.47
CA ASN A 46 14.22 -5.19 -28.59
C ASN A 46 14.22 -6.27 -29.68
N ASP A 47 14.48 -5.84 -30.92
CA ASP A 47 15.02 -6.70 -31.96
C ASP A 47 16.54 -6.66 -31.89
N ARG A 48 17.18 -7.79 -31.54
CA ARG A 48 18.38 -8.29 -32.25
C ARG A 48 18.85 -9.66 -31.73
N LYS A 49 19.20 -10.48 -32.73
CA LYS A 49 19.52 -11.90 -32.76
C LYS A 49 20.82 -12.30 -32.05
N ASP A 50 20.83 -13.57 -31.68
CA ASP A 50 21.93 -14.48 -31.34
C ASP A 50 23.29 -14.21 -32.00
N GLN A 51 24.37 -14.34 -31.21
CA GLN A 51 25.54 -15.16 -31.57
C GLN A 51 26.45 -15.44 -30.34
N MET A 52 26.91 -16.70 -30.27
CA MET A 52 27.75 -17.32 -29.24
C MET A 52 29.27 -17.02 -29.42
N PRO A 53 30.17 -17.46 -28.51
CA PRO A 53 31.29 -16.67 -28.01
C PRO A 53 32.64 -16.97 -28.67
N THR A 54 33.60 -16.06 -28.48
CA THR A 54 35.03 -16.33 -28.68
C THR A 54 35.90 -15.74 -27.56
N THR A 55 36.91 -16.53 -27.26
CA THR A 55 38.00 -16.46 -26.26
C THR A 55 38.93 -15.24 -26.37
N SER A 56 39.49 -14.76 -25.25
CA SER A 56 40.95 -14.77 -24.97
C SER A 56 41.35 -13.84 -23.79
N ASP A 57 42.41 -14.27 -23.10
CA ASP A 57 43.07 -13.67 -21.92
C ASP A 57 43.62 -12.25 -22.11
N LYS A 58 43.61 -11.43 -21.04
CA LYS A 58 44.82 -10.88 -20.33
C LYS A 58 44.52 -9.67 -19.43
N LYS A 59 44.97 -9.83 -18.17
CA LYS A 59 45.60 -8.94 -17.18
C LYS A 59 45.82 -7.42 -17.41
N ASP A 60 45.66 -6.71 -16.28
CA ASP A 60 46.43 -5.58 -15.70
C ASP A 60 45.80 -4.17 -15.59
N ASP A 61 45.69 -3.76 -14.31
CA ASP A 61 45.96 -2.49 -13.62
C ASP A 61 45.23 -1.14 -13.83
N GLU A 62 44.77 -0.65 -12.66
CA GLU A 62 44.81 0.72 -12.10
C GLU A 62 44.35 1.92 -12.96
N ASN A 63 43.16 2.44 -12.62
CA ASN A 63 42.91 3.86 -12.27
C ASN A 63 41.41 4.07 -11.96
N GLN A 64 41.03 4.13 -10.69
CA GLN A 64 39.68 4.57 -10.28
C GLN A 64 39.66 6.10 -10.19
N GLU A 65 39.16 6.75 -11.24
CA GLU A 65 38.67 8.13 -11.16
C GLU A 65 37.42 8.20 -10.27
N PRO A 66 37.24 9.28 -9.48
CA PRO A 66 36.06 9.42 -8.64
C PRO A 66 34.80 9.50 -9.51
N ALA A 67 33.80 8.70 -9.15
CA ALA A 67 32.52 8.62 -9.83
C ALA A 67 31.95 10.03 -10.10
N LYS A 68 31.78 10.35 -11.39
CA LYS A 68 31.06 11.55 -11.82
C LYS A 68 29.66 11.51 -11.23
N ILE A 69 29.35 12.48 -10.38
CA ILE A 69 28.01 12.75 -9.91
C ILE A 69 27.21 13.15 -11.15
N ASP A 70 26.26 12.31 -11.56
CA ASP A 70 25.37 12.64 -12.66
C ASP A 70 24.65 13.96 -12.37
N PRO A 71 24.55 14.88 -13.35
CA PRO A 71 23.83 16.13 -13.16
C PRO A 71 22.38 15.84 -12.80
N ILE A 72 21.91 16.47 -11.72
CA ILE A 72 20.51 16.44 -11.28
C ILE A 72 19.65 16.95 -12.44
N GLU A 73 18.89 16.07 -13.08
CA GLU A 73 17.81 16.47 -13.99
C GLU A 73 16.77 17.24 -13.16
N TYR A 74 16.67 18.55 -13.42
CA TYR A 74 15.53 19.33 -12.98
C TYR A 74 14.33 18.88 -13.81
N GLU A 75 13.50 17.98 -13.28
CA GLU A 75 12.14 17.80 -13.80
C GLU A 75 11.45 19.17 -13.75
N THR A 76 11.33 19.82 -14.91
CA THR A 76 10.44 20.98 -15.08
C THR A 76 9.04 20.50 -14.78
N ASP A 77 8.48 20.96 -13.65
CA ASP A 77 7.15 20.57 -13.19
C ASP A 77 6.09 21.14 -14.16
N THR A 78 5.74 20.35 -15.17
CA THR A 78 4.73 20.68 -16.21
C THR A 78 3.33 20.94 -15.64
N ARG A 79 3.10 20.67 -14.35
CA ARG A 79 1.83 20.95 -13.65
C ARG A 79 1.57 22.44 -13.44
N TYR A 80 2.59 23.29 -13.56
CA TYR A 80 2.42 24.76 -13.48
C TYR A 80 1.51 25.31 -14.58
N GLU A 81 1.57 24.74 -15.79
CA GLU A 81 0.73 25.20 -16.92
C GLU A 81 -0.75 24.91 -16.67
N ILE A 82 -1.08 23.77 -16.06
CA ILE A 82 -2.46 23.35 -15.76
C ILE A 82 -3.12 24.34 -14.79
N LEU A 83 -2.39 24.88 -13.81
CA LEU A 83 -2.94 25.82 -12.82
C LEU A 83 -3.35 27.18 -13.39
N THR A 84 -2.85 27.53 -14.57
CA THR A 84 -3.24 28.78 -15.26
C THR A 84 -4.56 28.66 -16.00
N THR A 85 -5.09 27.44 -16.14
CA THR A 85 -6.36 27.15 -16.80
C THR A 85 -7.55 27.33 -15.84
N LEU A 86 -8.77 27.37 -16.39
CA LEU A 86 -9.99 27.35 -15.58
C LEU A 86 -10.14 26.05 -14.76
N GLU A 87 -9.70 24.93 -15.33
CA GLU A 87 -9.70 23.64 -14.63
C GLU A 87 -8.72 23.65 -13.47
N GLY A 88 -7.51 24.18 -13.69
CA GLY A 88 -6.52 24.39 -12.63
C GLY A 88 -7.00 25.29 -11.50
N ALA A 89 -7.73 26.37 -11.82
CA ALA A 89 -8.33 27.25 -10.80
C ALA A 89 -9.37 26.52 -9.92
N CYS A 90 -10.18 25.64 -10.53
CA CYS A 90 -11.14 24.81 -9.81
C CYS A 90 -10.43 23.79 -8.93
N PHE A 91 -9.44 23.09 -9.50
CA PHE A 91 -8.61 22.14 -8.77
C PHE A 91 -7.91 22.79 -7.57
N GLN A 92 -7.28 23.96 -7.77
CA GLN A 92 -6.62 24.71 -6.69
C GLN A 92 -7.60 25.13 -5.58
N SER A 93 -8.87 25.32 -5.93
CA SER A 93 -9.95 25.67 -5.00
C SER A 93 -10.70 24.45 -4.45
N ARG A 94 -10.29 23.22 -4.81
CA ARG A 94 -10.93 21.94 -4.45
C ARG A 94 -12.38 21.84 -4.95
N PHE A 95 -12.64 22.39 -6.13
CA PHE A 95 -13.90 22.22 -6.84
C PHE A 95 -13.77 21.25 -8.01
N PRO A 96 -14.78 20.39 -8.26
CA PRO A 96 -14.91 19.73 -9.54
C PRO A 96 -15.13 20.78 -10.64
N TYR A 97 -14.43 20.66 -11.76
CA TYR A 97 -14.52 21.62 -12.86
C TYR A 97 -15.87 21.57 -13.60
N ASP A 98 -16.40 20.36 -13.80
CA ASP A 98 -17.52 20.04 -14.68
C ASP A 98 -18.83 19.71 -13.94
N LYS A 99 -18.82 19.75 -12.60
CA LYS A 99 -19.95 19.37 -11.74
C LYS A 99 -20.14 20.37 -10.61
N MET A 100 -21.36 20.41 -10.08
CA MET A 100 -21.68 21.16 -8.86
C MET A 100 -21.44 20.30 -7.63
N THR A 101 -20.93 20.91 -6.58
CA THR A 101 -20.81 20.36 -5.24
C THR A 101 -22.16 20.35 -4.51
N THR A 102 -22.25 19.61 -3.41
CA THR A 102 -23.46 19.57 -2.57
C THR A 102 -23.83 20.96 -2.01
N TYR A 103 -22.84 21.78 -1.63
CA TYR A 103 -23.08 23.16 -1.18
C TYR A 103 -23.62 24.05 -2.29
N GLU A 104 -23.10 23.93 -3.51
CA GLU A 104 -23.63 24.65 -4.68
C GLU A 104 -25.07 24.19 -4.99
N ILE A 105 -25.35 22.89 -4.92
CA ILE A 105 -26.70 22.33 -5.14
C ILE A 105 -27.74 22.93 -4.19
N VAL A 106 -27.37 23.11 -2.92
CA VAL A 106 -28.26 23.70 -1.90
C VAL A 106 -28.46 25.21 -2.14
N ALA A 107 -27.41 25.94 -2.52
CA ALA A 107 -27.47 27.38 -2.75
C ALA A 107 -28.10 27.77 -4.11
N PHE A 108 -28.07 26.85 -5.08
CA PHE A 108 -28.51 27.06 -6.46
C PHE A 108 -29.35 25.87 -6.97
N PRO A 109 -30.46 25.51 -6.28
CA PRO A 109 -31.26 24.33 -6.60
C PRO A 109 -31.84 24.37 -8.02
N GLU A 110 -32.04 25.56 -8.58
CA GLU A 110 -32.55 25.79 -9.94
C GLU A 110 -31.62 25.28 -11.05
N PHE A 111 -30.36 24.93 -10.75
CA PHE A 111 -29.39 24.37 -11.71
C PHE A 111 -29.27 22.82 -11.66
N THR A 112 -30.10 22.15 -10.85
CA THR A 112 -29.94 20.72 -10.53
C THR A 112 -30.93 19.79 -11.22
N LYS A 113 -32.25 19.98 -11.04
CA LYS A 113 -33.28 19.00 -11.47
C LYS A 113 -34.06 19.37 -12.74
N LYS A 114 -34.11 20.64 -13.15
CA LYS A 114 -34.97 21.14 -14.25
C LYS A 114 -34.22 21.90 -15.34
N THR A 115 -32.91 21.78 -15.36
CA THR A 115 -32.00 22.72 -16.02
C THR A 115 -31.45 22.12 -17.30
N THR A 116 -31.36 22.91 -18.37
CA THR A 116 -30.68 22.47 -19.59
C THR A 116 -29.18 22.30 -19.35
N ILE A 117 -28.52 21.44 -20.13
CA ILE A 117 -27.06 21.28 -20.09
C ILE A 117 -26.35 22.64 -20.27
N GLU A 118 -26.91 23.51 -21.11
CA GLU A 118 -26.39 24.84 -21.38
C GLU A 118 -26.44 25.76 -20.16
N GLN A 119 -27.57 25.83 -19.45
CA GLN A 119 -27.71 26.63 -18.23
C GLN A 119 -26.73 26.18 -17.14
N ARG A 120 -26.51 24.87 -16.99
CA ARG A 120 -25.50 24.34 -16.07
C ARG A 120 -24.08 24.71 -16.50
N ARG A 121 -23.78 24.68 -17.80
CA ARG A 121 -22.49 25.14 -18.35
C ARG A 121 -22.25 26.63 -18.11
N ILE A 122 -23.29 27.46 -18.18
CA ILE A 122 -23.19 28.90 -17.86
C ILE A 122 -22.83 29.07 -16.38
N TYR A 123 -23.54 28.41 -15.46
CA TYR A 123 -23.25 28.47 -14.02
C TYR A 123 -21.80 28.08 -13.71
N LEU A 124 -21.39 26.89 -14.17
CA LEU A 124 -20.03 26.39 -13.93
C LEU A 124 -18.99 27.30 -14.59
N GLY A 125 -19.27 27.79 -15.80
CA GLY A 125 -18.40 28.71 -16.51
C GLY A 125 -18.17 30.01 -15.76
N ILE A 126 -19.22 30.61 -15.17
CA ILE A 126 -19.09 31.81 -14.34
C ILE A 126 -18.30 31.49 -13.06
N ARG A 127 -18.66 30.43 -12.34
CA ARG A 127 -17.99 30.01 -11.10
C ARG A 127 -16.48 29.82 -11.30
N ASN A 128 -16.08 29.10 -12.35
CA ASN A 128 -14.69 28.76 -12.64
C ASN A 128 -13.86 30.01 -12.95
N ARG A 129 -14.46 30.99 -13.65
CA ARG A 129 -13.81 32.27 -13.98
C ARG A 129 -13.59 33.14 -12.77
N ILE A 130 -14.58 33.23 -11.87
CA ILE A 130 -14.44 34.00 -10.64
C ILE A 130 -13.32 33.42 -9.77
N LEU A 131 -13.25 32.09 -9.63
CA LEU A 131 -12.15 31.43 -8.93
C LEU A 131 -10.79 31.76 -9.57
N LYS A 132 -10.70 31.69 -10.90
CA LYS A 132 -9.47 32.02 -11.65
C LYS A 132 -9.04 33.47 -11.41
N MET A 133 -9.96 34.44 -11.53
CA MET A 133 -9.67 35.87 -11.31
C MET A 133 -9.13 36.14 -9.90
N TRP A 134 -9.64 35.45 -8.87
CA TRP A 134 -9.09 35.54 -7.52
C TRP A 134 -7.67 34.97 -7.43
N LEU A 135 -7.44 33.79 -8.01
CA LEU A 135 -6.15 33.10 -7.95
C LEU A 135 -5.04 33.80 -8.76
N GLU A 136 -5.41 34.58 -9.78
CA GLU A 136 -4.48 35.41 -10.55
C GLU A 136 -3.90 36.57 -9.72
N ASN A 137 -4.65 37.11 -8.75
CA ASN A 137 -4.17 38.15 -7.86
C ASN A 137 -4.73 38.02 -6.43
N VAL A 138 -4.14 37.10 -5.66
CA VAL A 138 -4.57 36.80 -4.29
C VAL A 138 -4.19 37.87 -3.25
N LYS A 139 -3.38 38.87 -3.63
CA LYS A 139 -2.91 39.95 -2.73
C LYS A 139 -3.85 41.14 -2.66
N GLN A 140 -4.87 41.19 -3.50
CA GLN A 140 -5.85 42.27 -3.56
C GLN A 140 -7.26 41.70 -3.56
N GLN A 141 -8.19 42.37 -2.91
CA GLN A 141 -9.60 41.98 -2.91
C GLN A 141 -10.15 41.90 -4.34
N LEU A 142 -10.74 40.76 -4.70
CA LEU A 142 -11.54 40.63 -5.92
C LEU A 142 -12.90 41.29 -5.68
N THR A 143 -13.21 42.38 -6.38
CA THR A 143 -14.49 43.09 -6.26
C THR A 143 -15.49 42.60 -7.29
N TYR A 144 -16.79 42.71 -6.97
CA TYR A 144 -17.85 42.36 -7.92
C TYR A 144 -17.78 43.20 -9.20
N ASP A 145 -17.49 44.50 -9.06
CA ASP A 145 -17.37 45.42 -10.18
C ASP A 145 -16.23 45.02 -11.13
N PHE A 146 -15.13 44.50 -10.59
CA PHE A 146 -14.05 43.95 -11.40
C PHE A 146 -14.50 42.69 -12.15
N VAL A 147 -15.20 41.77 -11.48
CA VAL A 147 -15.70 40.53 -12.10
C VAL A 147 -16.63 40.83 -13.28
N VAL A 148 -17.64 41.69 -13.08
CA VAL A 148 -18.62 42.00 -14.15
C VAL A 148 -17.96 42.68 -15.34
N LYS A 149 -16.92 43.51 -15.13
CA LYS A 149 -16.18 44.17 -16.21
C LYS A 149 -15.30 43.22 -17.02
N ASN A 150 -14.79 42.15 -16.41
CA ASN A 150 -13.79 41.27 -17.02
C ASN A 150 -14.33 39.89 -17.41
N ILE A 151 -15.58 39.56 -17.09
CA ILE A 151 -16.19 38.31 -17.53
C ILE A 151 -16.54 38.39 -19.01
N GLU A 152 -16.14 37.38 -19.78
CA GLU A 152 -16.30 37.37 -21.23
C GLU A 152 -17.64 36.75 -21.68
N LYS A 153 -18.08 37.09 -22.89
CA LYS A 153 -19.21 36.43 -23.55
C LYS A 153 -18.94 34.93 -23.76
N PRO A 154 -19.94 34.04 -23.59
CA PRO A 154 -21.35 34.30 -23.27
C PRO A 154 -21.65 34.28 -21.76
N PHE A 155 -20.69 34.49 -20.87
CA PHE A 155 -20.89 34.37 -19.42
C PHE A 155 -21.30 35.68 -18.73
N ASP A 156 -21.26 36.80 -19.46
CA ASP A 156 -21.66 38.16 -19.06
C ASP A 156 -23.18 38.40 -19.10
N ILE A 157 -23.98 37.40 -19.49
CA ILE A 157 -25.41 37.55 -19.82
C ILE A 157 -26.27 37.95 -18.62
N ASP A 158 -25.99 37.41 -17.43
CA ASP A 158 -26.83 37.59 -16.23
C ASP A 158 -26.02 38.15 -15.05
N PRO A 159 -26.01 39.49 -14.87
CA PRO A 159 -25.36 40.14 -13.73
C PRO A 159 -25.88 39.69 -12.36
N VAL A 160 -27.15 39.29 -12.27
CA VAL A 160 -27.78 38.84 -11.01
C VAL A 160 -27.22 37.47 -10.63
N LEU A 161 -27.12 36.56 -11.60
CA LEU A 161 -26.49 35.25 -11.41
C LEU A 161 -25.01 35.41 -11.02
N ILE A 162 -24.26 36.25 -11.74
CA ILE A 162 -22.86 36.55 -11.41
C ILE A 162 -22.74 37.07 -9.97
N LYS A 163 -23.63 37.99 -9.55
CA LYS A 163 -23.61 38.54 -8.19
C LYS A 163 -23.88 37.46 -7.14
N ARG A 164 -24.84 36.57 -7.39
CA ARG A 164 -25.16 35.46 -6.48
C ARG A 164 -24.00 34.47 -6.36
N ILE A 165 -23.37 34.09 -7.48
CA ILE A 165 -22.20 33.19 -7.48
C ILE A 165 -21.02 33.84 -6.78
N PHE A 166 -20.71 35.10 -7.09
CA PHE A 166 -19.66 35.87 -6.42
C PHE A 166 -19.89 35.91 -4.90
N THR A 167 -21.10 36.25 -4.48
CA THR A 167 -21.47 36.34 -3.05
C THR A 167 -21.40 34.97 -2.37
N PHE A 168 -21.78 33.89 -3.05
CA PHE A 168 -21.61 32.52 -2.55
C PHE A 168 -20.13 32.18 -2.33
N LEU A 169 -19.29 32.36 -3.35
CA LEU A 169 -17.86 32.06 -3.27
C LEU A 169 -17.17 32.89 -2.17
N GLU A 170 -17.51 34.17 -2.07
CA GLU A 170 -17.01 35.04 -1.01
C GLU A 170 -17.52 34.60 0.36
N ARG A 171 -18.81 34.29 0.51
CA ARG A 171 -19.41 33.88 1.79
C ARG A 171 -18.77 32.61 2.35
N TYR A 172 -18.53 31.61 1.50
CA TYR A 172 -17.94 30.33 1.90
C TYR A 172 -16.41 30.33 1.92
N GLY A 173 -15.77 31.47 1.61
CA GLY A 173 -14.32 31.63 1.74
C GLY A 173 -13.51 30.99 0.62
N TYR A 174 -14.07 30.83 -0.57
CA TYR A 174 -13.35 30.36 -1.75
C TYR A 174 -12.60 31.47 -2.50
N ILE A 175 -13.05 32.71 -2.33
CA ILE A 175 -12.37 33.94 -2.77
C ILE A 175 -12.31 34.92 -1.59
N ASN A 176 -11.46 35.94 -1.71
CA ASN A 176 -11.32 37.01 -0.70
C ASN A 176 -11.14 36.42 0.72
N TYR A 177 -10.18 35.51 0.86
CA TYR A 177 -9.78 34.92 2.13
C TYR A 177 -8.29 35.16 2.39
N GLY A 178 -7.89 35.10 3.66
CA GLY A 178 -6.50 35.32 4.06
C GLY A 178 -6.13 36.80 4.10
N ILE A 179 -4.91 37.13 3.70
CA ILE A 179 -4.32 38.45 3.90
C ILE A 179 -4.17 39.13 2.55
N PHE A 180 -4.97 40.18 2.32
CA PHE A 180 -4.99 40.91 1.06
C PHE A 180 -5.37 42.37 1.29
N THR A 181 -5.00 43.23 0.33
CA THR A 181 -5.38 44.64 0.32
C THR A 181 -6.88 44.76 0.08
N LYS A 182 -7.62 45.29 1.06
CA LYS A 182 -9.04 45.60 0.91
C LYS A 182 -9.24 46.84 0.05
N LEU A 183 -10.18 46.79 -0.88
CA LEU A 183 -10.55 47.90 -1.77
C LEU A 183 -11.89 48.52 -1.39
N GLU A 184 -12.80 47.74 -0.82
CA GLU A 184 -14.12 48.20 -0.37
C GLU A 184 -14.19 48.26 1.15
N GLU A 185 -14.80 49.33 1.68
CA GLU A 185 -15.15 49.40 3.09
C GLU A 185 -16.33 48.48 3.43
N ILE A 186 -16.40 48.06 4.69
CA ILE A 186 -17.51 47.27 5.21
C ILE A 186 -18.75 48.15 5.28
N LYS A 187 -19.67 47.97 4.32
CA LYS A 187 -20.85 48.84 4.13
C LYS A 187 -21.87 48.73 5.27
N GLU A 188 -22.04 47.54 5.85
CA GLU A 188 -23.05 47.28 6.87
C GLU A 188 -22.41 46.74 8.15
N LYS A 189 -22.47 47.53 9.23
CA LYS A 189 -22.10 47.06 10.57
C LYS A 189 -23.28 46.35 11.21
N ARG A 190 -23.05 45.14 11.71
CA ARG A 190 -24.00 44.35 12.46
C ARG A 190 -23.92 44.69 13.95
N ARG A 191 -25.04 44.60 14.64
CA ARG A 191 -25.12 44.93 16.08
C ARG A 191 -24.69 43.76 16.96
N GLU A 192 -24.77 42.56 16.42
CA GLU A 192 -24.43 41.32 17.09
C GLU A 192 -22.92 41.23 17.31
N LYS A 193 -22.53 40.86 18.54
CA LYS A 193 -21.15 40.60 18.93
C LYS A 193 -20.89 39.10 18.91
N ILE A 194 -19.78 38.70 18.32
CA ILE A 194 -19.35 37.30 18.25
C ILE A 194 -18.07 37.13 19.05
N ILE A 195 -18.05 36.16 19.95
CA ILE A 195 -16.85 35.75 20.66
C ILE A 195 -16.28 34.50 19.98
N VAL A 196 -15.00 34.56 19.61
CA VAL A 196 -14.23 33.41 19.11
C VAL A 196 -13.27 32.97 20.21
N ILE A 197 -13.37 31.72 20.65
CA ILE A 197 -12.49 31.14 21.68
C ILE A 197 -11.32 30.45 20.97
N GLY A 198 -10.11 30.96 21.22
CA GLY A 198 -8.84 30.49 20.65
C GLY A 198 -8.37 31.32 19.44
N ALA A 199 -7.15 31.84 19.51
CA ALA A 199 -6.45 32.55 18.44
C ALA A 199 -5.48 31.64 17.66
N GLY A 200 -5.85 30.37 17.47
CA GLY A 200 -5.21 29.50 16.47
C GLY A 200 -5.62 29.88 15.05
N ILE A 201 -5.02 29.26 14.03
CA ILE A 201 -5.31 29.59 12.62
C ILE A 201 -6.80 29.52 12.26
N SER A 202 -7.54 28.52 12.77
CA SER A 202 -8.98 28.39 12.56
C SER A 202 -9.77 29.57 13.14
N GLY A 203 -9.48 29.95 14.40
CA GLY A 203 -10.13 31.06 15.08
C GLY A 203 -9.82 32.41 14.44
N LEU A 204 -8.57 32.64 14.05
CA LEU A 204 -8.15 33.87 13.38
C LEU A 204 -8.83 34.05 12.01
N ILE A 205 -8.89 33.00 11.19
CA ILE A 205 -9.57 33.05 9.89
C ILE A 205 -11.07 33.25 10.06
N ALA A 206 -11.70 32.55 11.01
CA ALA A 206 -13.13 32.73 11.31
C ALA A 206 -13.41 34.17 11.76
N ALA A 207 -12.61 34.71 12.67
CA ALA A 207 -12.76 36.07 13.17
C ALA A 207 -12.59 37.10 12.05
N GLN A 208 -11.57 36.94 11.20
CA GLN A 208 -11.35 37.79 10.03
C GLN A 208 -12.55 37.76 9.07
N LYS A 209 -13.12 36.58 8.82
CA LYS A 209 -14.25 36.43 7.91
C LYS A 209 -15.54 37.03 8.48
N LEU A 210 -15.83 36.78 9.75
CA LEU A 210 -16.98 37.39 10.44
C LEU A 210 -16.87 38.91 10.51
N GLN A 211 -15.67 39.43 10.79
CA GLN A 211 -15.43 40.87 10.73
C GLN A 211 -15.66 41.41 9.31
N SER A 212 -15.25 40.69 8.26
CA SER A 212 -15.53 41.08 6.86
C SER A 212 -17.03 41.13 6.53
N PHE A 213 -17.87 40.40 7.25
CA PHE A 213 -19.33 40.46 7.13
C PHE A 213 -19.99 41.52 8.03
N GLY A 214 -19.18 42.34 8.70
CA GLY A 214 -19.61 43.49 9.49
C GLY A 214 -19.94 43.21 10.95
N PHE A 215 -19.65 42.01 11.45
CA PHE A 215 -19.82 41.70 12.87
C PHE A 215 -18.72 42.34 13.72
N GLU A 216 -19.07 42.71 14.96
CA GLU A 216 -18.07 42.98 16.00
C GLU A 216 -17.56 41.62 16.53
N VAL A 217 -16.26 41.38 16.43
CA VAL A 217 -15.66 40.09 16.80
C VAL A 217 -14.61 40.28 17.90
N ILE A 218 -14.73 39.51 18.97
CA ILE A 218 -13.77 39.46 20.08
C ILE A 218 -13.12 38.07 20.07
N VAL A 219 -11.80 38.02 20.02
CA VAL A 219 -11.04 36.75 20.10
C VAL A 219 -10.47 36.61 21.51
N LEU A 220 -10.74 35.49 22.18
CA LEU A 220 -10.21 35.17 23.50
C LEU A 220 -9.16 34.07 23.37
N GLU A 221 -7.91 34.37 23.68
CA GLU A 221 -6.80 33.41 23.68
C GLU A 221 -6.28 33.22 25.10
N ALA A 222 -6.06 31.96 25.49
CA ALA A 222 -5.59 31.63 26.82
C ALA A 222 -4.08 31.85 26.98
N ARG A 223 -3.32 31.75 25.89
CA ARG A 223 -1.88 31.98 25.84
C ARG A 223 -1.55 33.46 25.67
N ASP A 224 -0.29 33.78 25.90
CA ASP A 224 0.32 35.09 25.66
C ASP A 224 0.70 35.33 24.19
N ARG A 225 0.28 34.43 23.28
CA ARG A 225 0.56 34.48 21.85
C ARG A 225 -0.58 33.93 21.01
N VAL A 226 -0.66 34.37 19.78
CA VAL A 226 -1.51 33.76 18.75
C VAL A 226 -0.87 32.48 18.15
N GLY A 227 -1.58 31.83 17.23
CA GLY A 227 -1.09 30.68 16.45
C GLY A 227 -1.44 29.32 17.03
N GLY A 228 -1.67 29.23 18.35
CA GLY A 228 -2.05 27.98 19.01
C GLY A 228 -1.00 26.87 18.80
N ARG A 229 -1.36 25.82 18.07
CA ARG A 229 -0.47 24.70 17.70
C ARG A 229 0.57 25.05 16.62
N VAL A 230 0.44 26.20 15.95
CA VAL A 230 1.53 26.78 15.15
C VAL A 230 2.38 27.60 16.11
N ALA A 231 3.59 27.13 16.40
CA ALA A 231 4.42 27.66 17.47
C ALA A 231 5.90 27.65 17.06
N THR A 232 6.46 28.83 16.85
CA THR A 232 7.85 28.98 16.44
C THR A 232 8.70 29.44 17.62
N PHE A 233 9.72 28.67 17.98
CA PHE A 233 10.79 29.09 18.87
C PHE A 233 11.71 30.07 18.14
N ARG A 234 12.01 31.20 18.79
CA ARG A 234 12.92 32.23 18.27
C ARG A 234 13.89 32.66 19.36
N LYS A 235 15.19 32.50 19.10
CA LYS A 235 16.25 32.99 19.99
C LYS A 235 17.48 33.37 19.18
N SER A 236 17.83 34.65 19.17
CA SER A 236 18.88 35.18 18.28
C SER A 236 18.55 34.79 16.83
N ASN A 237 19.49 34.17 16.11
CA ASN A 237 19.30 33.71 14.74
C ASN A 237 18.71 32.29 14.65
N TYR A 238 18.41 31.65 15.79
CA TYR A 238 17.81 30.32 15.80
C TYR A 238 16.29 30.43 15.71
N ILE A 239 15.73 29.80 14.68
CA ILE A 239 14.30 29.71 14.45
C ILE A 239 13.97 28.23 14.22
N ALA A 240 13.03 27.70 15.01
CA ALA A 240 12.59 26.32 14.90
C ALA A 240 11.11 26.20 15.22
N ASP A 241 10.36 25.45 14.43
CA ASP A 241 8.96 25.17 14.73
C ASP A 241 8.82 24.02 15.70
N LEU A 242 8.07 24.26 16.77
CA LEU A 242 7.70 23.27 17.78
C LEU A 242 6.34 22.62 17.49
N GLY A 243 5.67 23.07 16.42
CA GLY A 243 4.35 22.63 16.01
C GLY A 243 4.30 22.32 14.52
N ALA A 244 3.31 22.86 13.82
CA ALA A 244 3.23 22.69 12.37
C ALA A 244 4.47 23.29 11.66
N MET A 245 5.17 22.47 10.89
CA MET A 245 6.41 22.85 10.18
C MET A 245 6.43 22.44 8.70
N VAL A 246 5.45 21.64 8.27
CA VAL A 246 5.34 21.10 6.91
C VAL A 246 4.05 21.58 6.26
N VAL A 247 4.15 22.07 5.02
CA VAL A 247 3.01 22.26 4.11
C VAL A 247 2.95 21.03 3.20
N THR A 248 1.92 20.22 3.40
CA THR A 248 1.73 18.96 2.68
C THR A 248 1.17 19.22 1.30
N GLY A 249 2.02 19.15 0.27
CA GLY A 249 1.60 19.37 -1.12
C GLY A 249 1.25 20.84 -1.39
N ILE A 250 1.57 21.32 -2.58
CA ILE A 250 1.44 22.76 -2.91
C ILE A 250 0.21 23.05 -3.78
N TYR A 251 -0.31 22.04 -4.48
CA TYR A 251 -1.41 22.18 -5.40
C TYR A 251 -2.73 21.73 -4.74
N GLY A 252 -3.77 22.56 -4.84
CA GLY A 252 -5.03 22.36 -4.11
C GLY A 252 -4.99 22.82 -2.65
N ASN A 253 -3.81 23.15 -2.12
CA ASN A 253 -3.62 23.53 -0.72
C ASN A 253 -3.86 25.05 -0.50
N PRO A 254 -4.78 25.48 0.38
CA PRO A 254 -5.03 26.90 0.63
C PRO A 254 -3.88 27.60 1.38
N ILE A 255 -3.01 26.84 2.06
CA ILE A 255 -1.84 27.40 2.74
C ILE A 255 -0.85 28.00 1.71
N THR A 256 -0.74 27.42 0.52
CA THR A 256 0.07 27.99 -0.58
C THR A 256 -0.41 29.39 -0.98
N ILE A 257 -1.73 29.65 -0.89
CA ILE A 257 -2.28 30.98 -1.18
C ILE A 257 -1.92 31.97 -0.07
N LEU A 258 -1.98 31.54 1.20
CA LEU A 258 -1.53 32.36 2.33
C LEU A 258 -0.03 32.66 2.23
N ALA A 259 0.79 31.68 1.81
CA ALA A 259 2.23 31.87 1.60
C ALA A 259 2.49 32.94 0.53
N LYS A 260 1.79 32.89 -0.61
CA LYS A 260 1.86 33.93 -1.66
C LYS A 260 1.41 35.31 -1.16
N GLN A 261 0.38 35.37 -0.33
CA GLN A 261 -0.13 36.61 0.26
C GLN A 261 0.86 37.25 1.24
N LEU A 262 1.60 36.43 1.97
CA LEU A 262 2.57 36.85 2.99
C LEU A 262 4.01 36.97 2.45
N ASP A 263 4.23 36.71 1.17
CA ASP A 263 5.58 36.63 0.57
C ASP A 263 6.50 35.63 1.31
N LEU A 264 5.92 34.51 1.76
CA LEU A 264 6.67 33.43 2.39
C LEU A 264 7.25 32.48 1.33
N GLU A 265 8.55 32.26 1.41
CA GLU A 265 9.24 31.27 0.58
C GLU A 265 9.04 29.85 1.16
N LEU A 266 8.62 28.93 0.30
CA LEU A 266 8.43 27.52 0.64
C LEU A 266 9.56 26.68 0.04
N LYS A 267 10.32 25.99 0.89
CA LYS A 267 11.43 25.14 0.48
C LYS A 267 11.03 23.67 0.44
N LYS A 268 11.33 23.01 -0.68
CA LYS A 268 11.09 21.57 -0.88
C LYS A 268 11.88 20.73 0.12
N ILE A 269 11.18 19.78 0.74
CA ILE A 269 11.81 18.75 1.58
C ILE A 269 12.38 17.66 0.66
N LYS A 270 13.65 17.30 0.87
CA LYS A 270 14.31 16.19 0.18
C LYS A 270 13.86 14.88 0.82
N ALA A 271 13.43 13.92 0.01
CA ALA A 271 12.87 12.66 0.49
C ALA A 271 13.94 11.67 1.00
N GLN A 272 15.22 11.89 0.69
CA GLN A 272 16.29 11.01 1.13
C GLN A 272 16.40 10.97 2.67
N CYS A 273 16.22 9.80 3.26
CA CYS A 273 16.27 9.57 4.71
C CYS A 273 17.14 8.34 5.04
N PRO A 274 18.47 8.48 5.17
CA PRO A 274 19.33 7.35 5.49
C PRO A 274 19.08 6.83 6.92
N LEU A 275 18.92 5.51 7.05
CA LEU A 275 18.70 4.87 8.35
C LEU A 275 20.02 4.45 9.01
N PHE A 276 20.12 4.65 10.32
CA PHE A 276 21.25 4.22 11.13
C PHE A 276 20.78 3.21 12.19
N GLY A 277 21.45 2.07 12.27
CA GLY A 277 21.16 1.05 13.28
C GLY A 277 21.54 1.52 14.69
N SER A 278 21.14 0.75 15.70
CA SER A 278 21.46 1.03 17.12
C SER A 278 22.96 1.05 17.42
N ASN A 279 23.78 0.46 16.56
CA ASN A 279 25.24 0.50 16.61
C ASN A 279 25.85 1.76 15.96
N GLY A 280 25.02 2.69 15.48
CA GLY A 280 25.44 3.92 14.77
C GLY A 280 25.91 3.69 13.33
N LYS A 281 25.79 2.48 12.78
CA LYS A 281 26.18 2.18 11.40
C LYS A 281 25.02 2.42 10.45
N LEU A 282 25.36 2.89 9.25
CA LEU A 282 24.42 3.06 8.15
C LEU A 282 23.82 1.70 7.74
N ILE A 283 22.49 1.63 7.64
CA ILE A 283 21.78 0.49 7.08
C ILE A 283 22.00 0.47 5.57
N SER A 284 22.26 -0.70 5.00
CA SER A 284 22.49 -0.82 3.56
C SER A 284 21.20 -0.50 2.78
N LYS A 285 21.36 0.18 1.65
CA LYS A 285 20.23 0.58 0.79
C LYS A 285 19.35 -0.59 0.38
N SER A 286 19.94 -1.74 0.06
CA SER A 286 19.17 -2.95 -0.28
C SER A 286 18.31 -3.43 0.89
N LYS A 287 18.80 -3.34 2.13
CA LYS A 287 18.05 -3.79 3.30
C LYS A 287 16.91 -2.81 3.62
N ASP A 288 17.18 -1.51 3.52
CA ASP A 288 16.19 -0.44 3.63
C ASP A 288 15.03 -0.65 2.64
N GLU A 289 15.35 -0.82 1.35
CA GLU A 289 14.35 -1.06 0.29
C GLU A 289 13.52 -2.33 0.50
N ILE A 290 14.13 -3.42 0.97
CA ILE A 290 13.40 -4.68 1.24
C ILE A 290 12.44 -4.49 2.43
N MET A 291 12.85 -3.78 3.47
CA MET A 291 12.02 -3.54 4.66
C MET A 291 10.89 -2.54 4.38
N GLU A 292 11.15 -1.50 3.61
CA GLU A 292 10.11 -0.57 3.14
C GLU A 292 9.07 -1.30 2.28
N LEU A 293 9.51 -2.16 1.36
CA LEU A 293 8.61 -2.97 0.55
C LEU A 293 7.76 -3.92 1.42
N GLU A 294 8.34 -4.53 2.44
CA GLU A 294 7.60 -5.43 3.33
C GLU A 294 6.61 -4.68 4.23
N PHE A 295 6.99 -3.51 4.74
CA PHE A 295 6.10 -2.60 5.47
C PHE A 295 4.86 -2.24 4.63
N ASN A 296 5.05 -1.83 3.37
CA ASN A 296 3.95 -1.47 2.47
C ASN A 296 3.03 -2.67 2.19
N LYS A 297 3.59 -3.86 1.97
CA LYS A 297 2.78 -5.08 1.81
C LYS A 297 1.96 -5.41 3.04
N ILE A 298 2.49 -5.20 4.24
CA ILE A 298 1.76 -5.42 5.49
C ILE A 298 0.55 -4.46 5.55
N LEU A 299 0.72 -3.19 5.19
CA LEU A 299 -0.38 -2.22 5.14
C LEU A 299 -1.44 -2.58 4.08
N GLU A 300 -1.02 -3.00 2.89
CA GLU A 300 -1.95 -3.53 1.87
C GLU A 300 -2.73 -4.74 2.41
N CYS A 301 -2.07 -5.63 3.16
CA CYS A 301 -2.73 -6.77 3.80
C CYS A 301 -3.71 -6.33 4.89
N THR A 302 -3.42 -5.28 5.66
CA THR A 302 -4.39 -4.74 6.63
C THR A 302 -5.61 -4.15 5.95
N SER A 303 -5.42 -3.47 4.81
CA SER A 303 -6.52 -2.95 4.00
C SER A 303 -7.38 -4.09 3.43
N TYR A 304 -6.74 -5.16 2.92
CA TYR A 304 -7.45 -6.37 2.48
C TYR A 304 -8.26 -7.01 3.61
N LEU A 305 -7.67 -7.13 4.80
CA LEU A 305 -8.32 -7.68 5.98
C LEU A 305 -9.57 -6.86 6.38
N SER A 306 -9.45 -5.53 6.35
CA SER A 306 -10.52 -4.58 6.66
C SER A 306 -11.65 -4.59 5.62
N HIS A 307 -11.34 -4.44 4.34
CA HIS A 307 -12.33 -4.13 3.30
C HIS A 307 -12.83 -5.37 2.54
N VAL A 308 -12.02 -6.43 2.44
CA VAL A 308 -12.40 -7.64 1.69
C VAL A 308 -12.94 -8.71 2.62
N LEU A 309 -12.31 -8.91 3.78
CA LEU A 309 -12.75 -9.91 4.75
C LEU A 309 -13.72 -9.34 5.81
N ASP A 310 -14.00 -8.04 5.77
CA ASP A 310 -14.80 -7.28 6.76
C ASP A 310 -14.36 -7.54 8.21
N PHE A 311 -13.05 -7.77 8.41
CA PHE A 311 -12.50 -8.16 9.70
C PHE A 311 -12.16 -6.91 10.52
N ASN A 312 -13.22 -6.25 10.99
CA ASN A 312 -13.16 -4.94 11.66
C ASN A 312 -13.46 -4.99 13.17
N TYR A 313 -13.98 -6.12 13.67
CA TYR A 313 -14.31 -6.32 15.07
C TYR A 313 -13.82 -7.69 15.56
N ALA A 314 -13.34 -7.74 16.80
CA ALA A 314 -13.06 -8.97 17.53
C ALA A 314 -13.73 -8.87 18.91
N ASP A 315 -14.58 -9.85 19.25
CA ASP A 315 -15.35 -9.88 20.50
C ASP A 315 -16.09 -8.56 20.80
N ASN A 316 -16.77 -8.01 19.77
CA ASN A 316 -17.46 -6.71 19.80
C ASN A 316 -16.57 -5.47 20.06
N THR A 317 -15.25 -5.62 20.01
CA THR A 317 -14.29 -4.52 20.13
C THR A 317 -13.75 -4.16 18.74
N PRO A 318 -13.74 -2.87 18.35
CA PRO A 318 -13.15 -2.48 17.07
C PRO A 318 -11.66 -2.82 17.05
N ILE A 319 -11.21 -3.37 15.93
CA ILE A 319 -9.81 -3.76 15.73
C ILE A 319 -9.00 -2.49 15.41
N SER A 320 -7.83 -2.36 16.05
CA SER A 320 -6.88 -1.30 15.70
C SER A 320 -5.93 -1.73 14.58
N LEU A 321 -5.36 -0.74 13.89
CA LEU A 321 -4.34 -0.98 12.87
C LEU A 321 -3.15 -1.77 13.46
N GLY A 322 -2.71 -1.41 14.67
CA GLY A 322 -1.62 -2.12 15.36
C GLY A 322 -1.91 -3.60 15.60
N GLN A 323 -3.14 -3.95 16.02
CA GLN A 323 -3.56 -5.34 16.21
C GLN A 323 -3.54 -6.12 14.89
N ALA A 324 -4.07 -5.51 13.82
CA ALA A 324 -4.10 -6.14 12.50
C ALA A 324 -2.70 -6.42 11.96
N ILE A 325 -1.77 -5.46 12.10
CA ILE A 325 -0.35 -5.62 11.74
C ILE A 325 0.27 -6.78 12.50
N GLU A 326 0.06 -6.84 13.82
CA GLU A 326 0.62 -7.92 14.65
C GLU A 326 0.11 -9.30 14.22
N TRP A 327 -1.18 -9.42 13.92
CA TRP A 327 -1.77 -10.67 13.44
C TRP A 327 -1.22 -11.07 12.07
N ILE A 328 -1.06 -10.13 11.14
CA ILE A 328 -0.48 -10.41 9.82
C ILE A 328 0.96 -10.93 9.97
N ILE A 329 1.77 -10.29 10.81
CA ILE A 329 3.16 -10.74 11.06
C ILE A 329 3.17 -12.15 11.65
N LYS A 330 2.33 -12.43 12.66
CA LYS A 330 2.16 -13.76 13.25
C LYS A 330 1.71 -14.81 12.21
N LEU A 331 0.84 -14.43 11.27
CA LEU A 331 0.42 -15.31 10.18
C LEU A 331 1.56 -15.61 9.20
N GLN A 332 2.42 -14.63 8.88
CA GLN A 332 3.61 -14.87 8.04
C GLN A 332 4.62 -15.77 8.75
N GLU A 333 4.89 -15.56 10.04
CA GLU A 333 5.74 -16.45 10.83
C GLU A 333 5.19 -17.88 10.86
N LYS A 334 3.88 -18.03 11.07
CA LYS A 334 3.21 -19.34 11.01
C LYS A 334 3.39 -19.99 9.64
N LYS A 335 3.26 -19.23 8.55
CA LYS A 335 3.44 -19.73 7.18
C LYS A 335 4.86 -20.25 6.95
N ILE A 336 5.89 -19.56 7.43
CA ILE A 336 7.29 -20.02 7.36
C ILE A 336 7.48 -21.32 8.14
N LYS A 337 6.97 -21.39 9.38
CA LYS A 337 7.02 -22.60 10.21
C LYS A 337 6.33 -23.79 9.53
N MET A 338 5.17 -23.56 8.92
CA MET A 338 4.44 -24.62 8.17
C MET A 338 5.20 -25.11 6.95
N LYS A 339 5.88 -24.23 6.20
CA LYS A 339 6.75 -24.64 5.09
C LYS A 339 7.89 -25.55 5.58
N LYS A 340 8.52 -25.19 6.70
CA LYS A 340 9.58 -26.00 7.31
C LYS A 340 9.07 -27.36 7.80
N ILE A 341 7.89 -27.40 8.42
CA ILE A 341 7.25 -28.66 8.83
C ILE A 341 7.00 -29.55 7.60
N ASN A 342 6.43 -29.00 6.52
CA ASN A 342 6.16 -29.77 5.30
C ASN A 342 7.44 -30.28 4.65
N TYR A 343 8.48 -29.44 4.58
CA TYR A 343 9.81 -29.83 4.11
C TYR A 343 10.39 -31.02 4.89
N LEU A 344 10.38 -30.93 6.23
CA LEU A 344 10.88 -32.01 7.09
C LEU A 344 10.02 -33.28 7.02
N LYS A 345 8.70 -33.15 6.86
CA LYS A 345 7.79 -34.28 6.64
C LYS A 345 8.12 -35.01 5.34
N ASN A 346 8.32 -34.28 4.24
CA ASN A 346 8.69 -34.87 2.96
C ASN A 346 10.01 -35.64 3.05
N ILE A 347 11.03 -35.07 3.71
CA ILE A 347 12.31 -35.75 3.93
C ILE A 347 12.10 -37.02 4.76
N LYS A 348 11.33 -36.95 5.85
CA LYS A 348 11.06 -38.10 6.71
C LYS A 348 10.34 -39.20 5.95
N GLU A 349 9.35 -38.88 5.13
CA GLU A 349 8.60 -39.86 4.31
C GLU A 349 9.53 -40.57 3.32
N ILE A 350 10.39 -39.82 2.62
CA ILE A 350 11.39 -40.40 1.70
C ILE A 350 12.35 -41.33 2.47
N GLN A 351 12.89 -40.87 3.61
CA GLN A 351 13.82 -41.65 4.44
C GLN A 351 13.15 -42.92 5.00
N GLN A 352 11.88 -42.85 5.40
CA GLN A 352 11.12 -44.03 5.86
C GLN A 352 10.93 -45.05 4.74
N GLU A 353 10.68 -44.62 3.51
CA GLU A 353 10.58 -45.52 2.36
C GLU A 353 11.94 -46.18 2.05
N VAL A 354 13.04 -45.44 2.12
CA VAL A 354 14.40 -45.99 1.95
C VAL A 354 14.70 -47.04 3.02
N ILE A 355 14.41 -46.75 4.30
CA ILE A 355 14.62 -47.70 5.41
C ILE A 355 13.81 -48.98 5.18
N SER A 356 12.54 -48.86 4.80
CA SER A 356 11.68 -50.01 4.52
C SER A 356 12.21 -50.85 3.34
N ASN A 357 12.69 -50.19 2.28
CA ASN A 357 13.30 -50.88 1.14
C ASN A 357 14.61 -51.58 1.51
N GLU A 358 15.47 -50.97 2.34
CA GLU A 358 16.71 -51.60 2.82
C GLU A 358 16.44 -52.81 3.72
N GLN A 359 15.43 -52.74 4.60
CA GLN A 359 14.98 -53.89 5.38
C GLN A 359 14.48 -55.02 4.48
N ALA A 360 13.64 -54.72 3.49
CA ALA A 360 13.18 -55.71 2.50
C ALA A 360 14.35 -56.31 1.70
N ILE A 361 15.36 -55.51 1.33
CA ILE A 361 16.56 -56.00 0.66
C ILE A 361 17.34 -56.95 1.57
N ALA A 362 17.45 -56.66 2.87
CA ALA A 362 18.10 -57.54 3.83
C ALA A 362 17.39 -58.90 3.95
N ASP A 363 16.05 -58.90 4.04
CA ASP A 363 15.25 -60.13 4.07
C ASP A 363 15.42 -60.94 2.77
N ILE A 364 15.34 -60.28 1.61
CA ILE A 364 15.57 -60.92 0.30
C ILE A 364 16.99 -61.50 0.21
N ASN A 365 18.00 -60.85 0.80
CA ASN A 365 19.36 -61.41 0.84
C ASN A 365 19.45 -62.69 1.66
N SER A 366 18.72 -62.76 2.78
CA SER A 366 18.60 -63.98 3.59
C SER A 366 17.94 -65.11 2.79
N ASP A 367 16.82 -64.83 2.12
CA ASP A 367 16.14 -65.81 1.25
C ASP A 367 17.05 -66.33 0.12
N ILE A 368 17.81 -65.42 -0.51
CA ILE A 368 18.76 -65.78 -1.56
C ILE A 368 19.87 -66.70 -1.03
N LEU A 369 20.35 -66.49 0.20
CA LEU A 369 21.34 -67.36 0.83
C LEU A 369 20.77 -68.77 1.01
N VAL A 370 19.57 -68.90 1.59
CA VAL A 370 18.89 -70.19 1.78
C VAL A 370 18.67 -70.91 0.44
N LEU A 371 18.19 -70.21 -0.57
CA LEU A 371 17.98 -70.78 -1.91
C LEU A 371 19.30 -71.22 -2.57
N LYS A 372 20.41 -70.49 -2.35
CA LYS A 372 21.74 -70.90 -2.83
C LYS A 372 22.24 -72.16 -2.15
N ASP A 373 22.06 -72.27 -0.84
CA ASP A 373 22.47 -73.46 -0.07
C ASP A 373 21.68 -74.68 -0.54
N ASN A 374 20.35 -74.55 -0.71
CA ASN A 374 19.51 -75.60 -1.28
C ASN A 374 19.94 -75.99 -2.70
N LEU A 375 20.33 -75.02 -3.54
CA LEU A 375 20.84 -75.30 -4.88
C LEU A 375 22.15 -76.10 -4.84
N MET A 376 23.08 -75.76 -3.94
CA MET A 376 24.33 -76.52 -3.77
C MET A 376 24.07 -77.96 -3.36
N GLN A 377 23.16 -78.18 -2.39
CA GLN A 377 22.78 -79.52 -1.97
C GLN A 377 22.23 -80.34 -3.16
N ILE A 378 21.34 -79.77 -3.97
CA ILE A 378 20.81 -80.45 -5.15
C ILE A 378 21.91 -80.76 -6.17
N LEU A 379 22.82 -79.83 -6.42
CA LEU A 379 23.94 -80.04 -7.34
C LEU A 379 24.88 -81.16 -6.88
N ASP A 380 25.13 -81.27 -5.58
CA ASP A 380 25.94 -82.35 -5.01
C ASP A 380 25.21 -83.71 -5.10
N HIS A 381 23.91 -83.76 -4.81
CA HIS A 381 23.11 -84.97 -5.02
C HIS A 381 23.04 -85.38 -6.51
N GLN A 382 23.05 -84.43 -7.44
CA GLN A 382 23.03 -84.69 -8.88
C GLN A 382 24.33 -85.33 -9.39
N LYS A 383 25.47 -85.14 -8.70
CA LYS A 383 26.76 -85.77 -9.03
C LYS A 383 26.82 -87.27 -8.68
N VAL A 384 25.97 -87.73 -7.77
CA VAL A 384 26.01 -89.09 -7.18
C VAL A 384 24.81 -89.96 -7.65
N ALA A 385 23.92 -89.42 -8.49
CA ALA A 385 22.71 -90.11 -8.93
C ALA A 385 22.97 -91.07 -10.12
N ASP A 386 22.72 -92.38 -9.92
CA ASP A 386 22.91 -93.46 -10.90
C ASP A 386 21.68 -93.77 -11.78
N ASP A 387 20.49 -93.28 -11.40
CA ASP A 387 19.21 -93.56 -12.08
C ASP A 387 18.63 -92.34 -12.83
N GLU A 388 18.06 -92.58 -14.01
CA GLU A 388 17.54 -91.57 -14.93
C GLU A 388 16.32 -90.81 -14.37
N GLU A 389 15.43 -91.50 -13.64
CA GLU A 389 14.23 -90.89 -13.05
C GLU A 389 14.59 -89.89 -11.93
N ASN A 390 15.54 -90.27 -11.07
CA ASN A 390 16.08 -89.39 -10.04
C ASN A 390 16.80 -88.17 -10.62
N ARG A 391 17.54 -88.34 -11.73
CA ARG A 391 18.19 -87.22 -12.44
C ARG A 391 17.18 -86.19 -12.93
N LEU A 392 16.05 -86.63 -13.49
CA LEU A 392 15.00 -85.75 -14.00
C LEU A 392 14.31 -84.96 -12.86
N ARG A 393 14.01 -85.61 -11.73
CA ARG A 393 13.43 -84.95 -10.55
C ARG A 393 14.37 -83.89 -9.95
N LEU A 394 15.67 -84.20 -9.84
CA LEU A 394 16.68 -83.24 -9.37
C LEU A 394 16.83 -82.06 -10.34
N GLU A 395 16.80 -82.29 -11.65
CA GLU A 395 16.85 -81.23 -12.66
C GLU A 395 15.62 -80.32 -12.59
N PHE A 396 14.42 -80.86 -12.34
CA PHE A 396 13.21 -80.05 -12.12
C PHE A 396 13.35 -79.14 -10.89
N LYS A 397 13.72 -79.70 -9.72
CA LYS A 397 13.92 -78.92 -8.48
C LYS A 397 15.01 -77.85 -8.62
N LYS A 398 16.08 -78.17 -9.33
CA LYS A 398 17.14 -77.21 -9.68
C LYS A 398 16.58 -76.04 -10.50
N ARG A 399 15.79 -76.31 -11.53
CA ARG A 399 15.16 -75.25 -12.36
C ARG A 399 14.17 -74.42 -11.56
N GLU A 400 13.43 -75.03 -10.64
CA GLU A 400 12.54 -74.34 -9.71
C GLU A 400 13.31 -73.36 -8.82
N ILE A 401 14.37 -73.81 -8.15
CA ILE A 401 15.20 -72.94 -7.31
C ILE A 401 15.87 -71.83 -8.14
N ILE A 402 16.32 -72.12 -9.36
CA ILE A 402 16.88 -71.11 -10.26
C ILE A 402 15.84 -70.05 -10.64
N ARG A 403 14.59 -70.46 -10.93
CA ARG A 403 13.47 -69.54 -11.19
C ARG A 403 13.25 -68.63 -9.98
N ASP A 404 13.18 -69.21 -8.78
CA ASP A 404 12.89 -68.47 -7.55
C ASP A 404 14.04 -67.53 -7.17
N LEU A 405 15.30 -67.96 -7.35
CA LEU A 405 16.49 -67.11 -7.24
C LEU A 405 16.44 -65.94 -8.22
N THR A 406 16.03 -66.19 -9.47
CA THR A 406 15.92 -65.14 -10.49
C THR A 406 14.86 -64.12 -10.11
N LYS A 407 13.72 -64.59 -9.60
CA LYS A 407 12.65 -63.72 -9.09
C LYS A 407 13.12 -62.86 -7.92
N LYS A 408 13.72 -63.46 -6.89
CA LYS A 408 14.26 -62.73 -5.72
C LYS A 408 15.35 -61.71 -6.10
N ARG A 409 16.23 -62.05 -7.04
CA ARG A 409 17.23 -61.11 -7.58
C ARG A 409 16.58 -59.92 -8.29
N LYS A 410 15.50 -60.15 -9.05
CA LYS A 410 14.74 -59.08 -9.69
C LYS A 410 14.10 -58.16 -8.65
N GLU A 411 13.39 -58.73 -7.66
CA GLU A 411 12.77 -57.96 -6.56
C GLU A 411 13.80 -57.09 -5.82
N LYS A 412 14.99 -57.64 -5.53
CA LYS A 412 16.11 -56.88 -4.95
C LYS A 412 16.56 -55.72 -5.83
N ASN A 413 16.72 -55.95 -7.14
CA ASN A 413 17.17 -54.93 -8.07
C ASN A 413 16.13 -53.80 -8.22
N ASP A 414 14.84 -54.14 -8.24
CA ASP A 414 13.74 -53.18 -8.31
C ASP A 414 13.74 -52.28 -7.05
N LYS A 415 13.94 -52.86 -5.86
CA LYS A 415 14.08 -52.11 -4.60
C LYS A 415 15.30 -51.20 -4.58
N LYS A 416 16.46 -51.68 -5.07
CA LYS A 416 17.66 -50.85 -5.21
C LYS A 416 17.46 -49.67 -6.15
N LYS A 417 16.80 -49.91 -7.30
CA LYS A 417 16.48 -48.85 -8.25
C LYS A 417 15.55 -47.81 -7.61
N ARG A 418 14.57 -48.25 -6.83
CA ARG A 418 13.69 -47.35 -6.08
C ARG A 418 14.46 -46.49 -5.08
N ASN A 419 15.43 -47.06 -4.35
CA ASN A 419 16.27 -46.27 -3.43
C ASN A 419 17.09 -45.22 -4.17
N GLN A 420 17.64 -45.53 -5.35
CA GLN A 420 18.35 -44.54 -6.17
C GLN A 420 17.44 -43.37 -6.59
N GLU A 421 16.18 -43.65 -6.94
CA GLU A 421 15.19 -42.60 -7.25
C GLU A 421 14.87 -41.73 -6.02
N LEU A 422 14.74 -42.34 -4.85
CA LEU A 422 14.47 -41.64 -3.59
C LEU A 422 15.66 -40.78 -3.16
N ASP A 423 16.89 -41.27 -3.30
CA ASP A 423 18.11 -40.50 -3.04
C ASP A 423 18.24 -39.29 -3.96
N ALA A 424 17.85 -39.42 -5.23
CA ALA A 424 17.82 -38.29 -6.16
C ALA A 424 16.82 -37.21 -5.71
N LYS A 425 15.61 -37.62 -5.28
CA LYS A 425 14.61 -36.70 -4.72
C LYS A 425 15.09 -36.02 -3.44
N LEU A 426 15.85 -36.73 -2.61
CA LEU A 426 16.40 -36.15 -1.38
C LEU A 426 17.41 -35.04 -1.71
N LYS A 427 18.24 -35.22 -2.74
CA LYS A 427 19.18 -34.19 -3.22
C LYS A 427 18.48 -32.99 -3.84
N GLU A 428 17.34 -33.18 -4.51
CA GLU A 428 16.53 -32.05 -5.02
C GLU A 428 15.97 -31.17 -3.88
N LEU A 429 15.84 -31.74 -2.67
CA LEU A 429 15.41 -31.04 -1.47
C LEU A 429 16.57 -30.46 -0.65
N ASP A 430 17.79 -30.32 -1.20
CA ASP A 430 18.96 -29.83 -0.44
C ASP A 430 18.84 -28.38 0.05
N GLU A 431 18.02 -27.55 -0.61
CA GLU A 431 17.80 -26.16 -0.15
C GLU A 431 16.64 -26.07 0.85
N PRO A 432 16.92 -25.76 2.13
CA PRO A 432 15.86 -25.60 3.11
C PRO A 432 15.09 -24.28 2.88
N PRO A 433 13.79 -24.23 3.27
CA PRO A 433 13.07 -22.97 3.30
C PRO A 433 13.70 -22.02 4.33
N SER A 434 13.42 -20.71 4.19
CA SER A 434 13.86 -19.67 5.13
C SER A 434 13.56 -20.04 6.59
N ASP A 435 14.50 -19.76 7.48
CA ASP A 435 14.38 -20.11 8.90
C ASP A 435 13.47 -19.17 9.68
N VAL A 436 13.48 -17.89 9.33
CA VAL A 436 12.69 -16.83 9.98
C VAL A 436 11.99 -15.99 8.93
N TYR A 437 10.88 -15.37 9.32
CA TYR A 437 10.23 -14.36 8.49
C TYR A 437 11.01 -13.04 8.52
N LEU A 438 11.33 -12.55 9.73
CA LEU A 438 12.16 -11.37 9.95
C LEU A 438 13.24 -11.72 10.99
N SER A 439 14.49 -11.34 10.73
CA SER A 439 15.52 -11.36 11.77
C SER A 439 15.28 -10.24 12.80
N SER A 440 16.00 -10.26 13.92
CA SER A 440 15.89 -9.18 14.93
C SER A 440 16.28 -7.80 14.38
N GLU A 441 17.24 -7.76 13.45
CA GLU A 441 17.64 -6.52 12.79
C GLU A 441 16.57 -6.05 11.79
N ASP A 442 15.98 -6.97 11.03
CA ASP A 442 14.88 -6.66 10.10
C ASP A 442 13.66 -6.12 10.85
N ARG A 443 13.33 -6.73 11.99
CA ARG A 443 12.24 -6.26 12.85
C ARG A 443 12.50 -4.84 13.36
N ALA A 444 13.72 -4.51 13.76
CA ALA A 444 14.05 -3.17 14.24
C ALA A 444 13.92 -2.09 13.15
N ILE A 445 14.23 -2.43 11.89
CA ILE A 445 14.03 -1.52 10.75
C ILE A 445 12.52 -1.39 10.45
N LEU A 446 11.77 -2.49 10.48
CA LEU A 446 10.31 -2.45 10.35
C LEU A 446 9.67 -1.59 11.44
N ASP A 447 10.16 -1.68 12.69
CA ASP A 447 9.71 -0.84 13.81
C ASP A 447 9.96 0.65 13.56
N TRP A 448 11.03 1.01 12.85
CA TRP A 448 11.26 2.40 12.44
C TRP A 448 10.16 2.89 11.47
N HIS A 449 9.76 2.09 10.49
CA HIS A 449 8.66 2.46 9.58
C HIS A 449 7.32 2.57 10.32
N LEU A 450 7.05 1.65 11.27
CA LEU A 450 5.87 1.74 12.13
C LEU A 450 5.91 2.99 13.01
N ALA A 451 7.06 3.34 13.58
CA ALA A 451 7.23 4.57 14.35
C ALA A 451 7.06 5.83 13.47
N ASN A 452 7.49 5.79 12.21
CA ASN A 452 7.24 6.87 11.26
C ASN A 452 5.73 7.02 10.94
N LEU A 453 5.00 5.91 10.89
CA LEU A 453 3.54 5.93 10.76
C LEU A 453 2.86 6.47 12.02
N GLU A 454 3.34 6.12 13.21
CA GLU A 454 2.88 6.71 14.48
C GLU A 454 3.17 8.21 14.56
N PHE A 455 4.33 8.64 14.06
CA PHE A 455 4.69 10.06 13.94
C PHE A 455 3.70 10.80 13.03
N ALA A 456 3.39 10.25 11.85
CA ALA A 456 2.45 10.86 10.91
C ALA A 456 1.04 11.01 11.52
N ASN A 457 0.61 10.02 12.30
CA ASN A 457 -0.71 9.99 12.94
C ASN A 457 -0.73 10.63 14.34
N ALA A 458 0.42 11.02 14.88
CA ALA A 458 0.60 11.53 16.24
C ALA A 458 -0.01 10.65 17.35
N THR A 459 -0.03 9.32 17.16
CA THR A 459 -0.58 8.36 18.13
C THR A 459 0.00 6.97 17.91
N PRO A 460 0.09 6.13 18.97
CA PRO A 460 0.40 4.72 18.79
C PRO A 460 -0.60 4.00 17.87
N LEU A 461 -0.11 3.02 17.11
CA LEU A 461 -0.94 2.27 16.14
C LEU A 461 -2.11 1.52 16.78
N GLN A 462 -2.03 1.23 18.09
CA GLN A 462 -3.08 0.57 18.85
C GLN A 462 -4.33 1.45 19.02
N ASN A 463 -4.22 2.76 18.82
CA ASN A 463 -5.35 3.70 18.89
C ASN A 463 -5.97 3.99 17.52
N LEU A 464 -5.29 3.62 16.43
CA LEU A 464 -5.77 3.88 15.07
C LEU A 464 -6.84 2.86 14.69
N SER A 465 -7.98 3.36 14.20
CA SER A 465 -9.05 2.52 13.66
C SER A 465 -8.56 1.78 12.41
N LEU A 466 -8.62 0.45 12.39
CA LEU A 466 -8.23 -0.33 11.21
C LEU A 466 -8.97 0.13 9.94
N LYS A 467 -10.25 0.50 10.07
CA LYS A 467 -11.14 0.80 8.93
C LYS A 467 -11.04 2.23 8.42
N HIS A 468 -10.59 3.16 9.25
CA HIS A 468 -10.80 4.60 9.03
C HIS A 468 -9.57 5.46 9.28
N TRP A 469 -8.41 4.87 9.58
CA TRP A 469 -7.21 5.66 9.88
C TRP A 469 -6.68 6.45 8.67
N ASP A 470 -6.95 5.96 7.45
CA ASP A 470 -6.53 6.47 6.15
C ASP A 470 -7.69 7.07 5.33
N GLN A 471 -8.81 7.40 5.98
CA GLN A 471 -10.02 7.86 5.29
C GLN A 471 -9.85 9.21 4.55
N ASP A 472 -8.83 9.98 4.87
CA ASP A 472 -8.51 11.27 4.25
C ASP A 472 -7.44 11.20 3.16
N ASP A 473 -6.86 10.03 2.89
CA ASP A 473 -5.84 9.83 1.84
C ASP A 473 -6.33 10.24 0.44
N ASP A 474 -7.61 10.02 0.14
CA ASP A 474 -8.24 10.41 -1.14
C ASP A 474 -8.21 11.94 -1.38
N PHE A 475 -7.93 12.73 -0.35
CA PHE A 475 -7.88 14.20 -0.39
C PHE A 475 -6.45 14.75 -0.28
N GLU A 476 -5.42 13.91 -0.38
CA GLU A 476 -4.03 14.35 -0.36
C GLU A 476 -3.75 15.42 -1.43
N PHE A 477 -3.02 16.46 -1.04
CA PHE A 477 -2.61 17.51 -1.96
C PHE A 477 -1.45 17.06 -2.85
N ILE A 478 -1.50 17.47 -4.11
CA ILE A 478 -0.48 17.13 -5.09
C ILE A 478 0.74 18.06 -4.93
N GLY A 479 1.93 17.52 -5.20
CA GLY A 479 3.19 18.26 -5.24
C GLY A 479 4.09 17.94 -4.05
N HIS A 480 5.29 18.51 -4.04
CA HIS A 480 6.23 18.22 -2.96
C HIS A 480 5.76 18.82 -1.63
N HIS A 481 6.03 18.11 -0.54
CA HIS A 481 5.97 18.71 0.78
C HIS A 481 7.06 19.77 0.92
N THR A 482 6.70 20.88 1.58
CA THR A 482 7.59 22.03 1.76
C THR A 482 7.63 22.47 3.21
N THR A 483 8.67 23.22 3.57
CA THR A 483 8.77 23.92 4.85
C THR A 483 8.92 25.42 4.60
N GLY A 484 8.47 26.26 5.54
CA GLY A 484 8.61 27.71 5.42
C GLY A 484 10.05 28.15 5.68
N GLU A 485 10.62 28.96 4.80
CA GLU A 485 11.87 29.65 5.10
C GLU A 485 11.58 30.93 5.89
N TYR A 486 12.27 31.07 7.01
CA TYR A 486 12.27 32.31 7.77
C TYR A 486 13.36 33.23 7.23
N THR A 487 12.97 34.31 6.57
CA THR A 487 13.86 35.45 6.35
C THR A 487 14.08 36.18 7.68
N LEU A 488 15.36 36.37 8.04
CA LEU A 488 15.81 37.11 9.22
C LEU A 488 15.64 38.62 9.04
#